data_AF-A0A377CWK4-F1
#
_entry.id   AF-A0A377CWK4-F1
#
_cell.length_a   1.000
_cell.length_b   1.000
_cell.length_c   1.000
_cell.angle_alpha   90.00
_cell.angle_beta   90.00
_cell.angle_gamma   90.00
#
_symmetry.space_group_name_H-M   'P 1'
#
loop_
_entity.id
_entity.type
_entity.pdbx_description
1 polymer ?
#
loop_
_entity_poly.entity_id
_entity_poly.type
_entity_poly.pdbx_seq_one_letter_code
_entity_poly.pdbx_strand_id
1 'polypeptide(L)' 'MADYDYDRHFGGVIYLFLRGVDKEHPQQGIYTTRPNAGLIDLMDEMFAGMTLEEA' A
#
# COMPACT_ATOMS: atom_id res chain seq x y z
N MET A 1 3.18 -23.72 1.82
CA MET A 1 2.23 -22.62 1.55
C MET A 1 2.59 -21.49 2.49
N ALA A 2 2.69 -20.28 1.95
CA ALA A 2 3.37 -19.14 2.55
C ALA A 2 2.67 -18.61 3.80
N ASP A 3 3.37 -18.56 4.93
CA ASP A 3 2.93 -17.94 6.19
C ASP A 3 3.07 -16.40 6.10
N TYR A 4 2.58 -15.82 5.00
CA TYR A 4 2.65 -14.39 4.75
C TYR A 4 1.55 -13.68 5.54
N ASP A 5 1.93 -13.18 6.71
CA ASP A 5 1.14 -12.23 7.49
C ASP A 5 1.43 -10.80 6.98
N TYR A 6 0.42 -10.13 6.39
CA TYR A 6 0.53 -8.75 5.91
C TYR A 6 1.00 -7.82 7.03
N ASP A 7 0.51 -7.99 8.25
CA ASP A 7 0.84 -7.08 9.33
C ASP A 7 2.29 -7.18 9.79
N ARG A 8 2.88 -8.38 9.70
CA ARG A 8 4.26 -8.67 10.08
C ARG A 8 5.25 -8.46 8.94
N HIS A 9 4.84 -8.70 7.70
CA HIS A 9 5.75 -8.73 6.56
C HIS A 9 5.61 -7.52 5.63
N PHE A 10 4.48 -6.80 5.66
CA PHE A 10 4.28 -5.62 4.84
C PHE A 10 4.77 -4.35 5.58
N GLY A 11 5.94 -3.85 5.17
CA GLY A 11 6.58 -2.66 5.75
C GLY A 11 6.00 -1.30 5.29
N GLY A 12 4.98 -1.29 4.43
CA GLY A 12 4.42 -0.08 3.84
C GLY A 12 5.07 0.31 2.50
N VAL A 13 4.72 1.50 2.02
CA VAL A 13 5.12 2.02 0.71
C VAL A 13 5.76 3.40 0.87
N ILE A 14 6.83 3.65 0.10
CA ILE A 14 7.53 4.93 0.06
C ILE A 14 7.45 5.51 -1.35
N TYR A 15 6.87 6.69 -1.48
CA TYR A 15 6.79 7.47 -2.72
C TYR A 15 7.80 8.62 -2.67
N LEU A 16 8.73 8.64 -3.61
CA LEU A 16 9.73 9.70 -3.74
C LEU A 16 9.38 10.64 -4.91
N PHE A 17 9.05 11.88 -4.59
CA PHE A 17 8.80 12.96 -5.53
C PHE A 17 10.10 13.73 -5.80
N LEU A 18 10.89 13.23 -6.77
CA LEU A 18 12.25 13.71 -7.09
C LEU A 18 12.37 15.22 -7.37
N ARG A 19 11.30 15.89 -7.81
CA ARG A 19 11.31 17.35 -8.06
C ARG A 19 11.31 18.21 -6.79
N GLY A 20 11.01 17.62 -5.62
CA GLY A 20 10.96 18.31 -4.33
C GLY A 20 11.92 17.74 -3.30
N VAL A 21 12.84 16.85 -3.70
CA VAL A 21 13.85 16.30 -2.80
C VAL A 21 15.03 17.26 -2.73
N ASP A 22 15.09 18.04 -1.67
CA ASP A 22 16.21 18.91 -1.34
C ASP A 22 16.98 18.34 -0.14
N LYS A 23 18.32 18.45 -0.15
CA LYS A 23 19.18 17.92 0.94
C LYS A 23 18.99 18.67 2.25
N GLU A 24 18.59 19.94 2.21
CA GLU A 24 18.32 20.78 3.38
C GLU A 24 16.95 20.47 3.99
N HIS A 25 16.03 19.87 3.23
CA HIS A 25 14.66 19.55 3.67
C HIS A 25 14.34 18.06 3.47
N PRO A 26 14.88 17.16 4.31
CA PRO A 26 14.78 15.70 4.12
C PRO A 26 13.35 15.13 4.19
N GLN A 27 12.37 15.92 4.67
CA GLN A 27 10.96 15.54 4.69
C GLN A 27 10.17 16.07 3.47
N GLN A 28 10.77 16.92 2.63
CA GLN A 28 10.17 17.34 1.37
C GLN A 28 10.45 16.30 0.29
N GLY A 29 9.40 15.89 -0.41
CA GLY A 29 9.50 14.95 -1.53
C GLY A 29 9.52 13.47 -1.14
N ILE A 30 9.38 13.10 0.13
CA ILE A 30 9.21 11.70 0.56
C ILE A 30 7.85 11.55 1.23
N TYR A 31 6.98 10.73 0.64
CA TYR A 31 5.68 10.38 1.20
C TYR A 31 5.66 8.90 1.56
N THR A 32 5.45 8.58 2.83
CA THR A 32 5.30 7.21 3.31
C THR A 32 3.85 6.94 3.64
N THR A 33 3.34 5.79 3.25
CA THR A 33 2.02 5.33 3.64
C THR A 33 2.00 3.82 3.80
N ARG A 34 1.24 3.34 4.78
CA ARG A 34 0.92 1.93 4.93
C ARG A 34 -0.57 1.77 4.59
N PRO A 35 -0.90 1.25 3.40
CA PRO A 35 -2.27 0.86 3.08
C PRO A 35 -2.88 0.00 4.19
N ASN A 36 -4.17 0.19 4.44
CA ASN A 36 -4.91 -0.66 5.38
C ASN A 36 -5.01 -2.07 4.81
N ALA A 37 -4.72 -3.09 5.63
CA ALA A 37 -4.77 -4.48 5.21
C ALA A 37 -6.13 -4.87 4.62
N GLY A 38 -7.24 -4.46 5.26
CA GLY A 38 -8.58 -4.72 4.77
C GLY A 38 -8.91 -4.02 3.44
N LEU A 39 -8.28 -2.88 3.13
CA LEU A 39 -8.39 -2.29 1.80
C LEU A 39 -7.72 -3.17 0.74
N ILE A 40 -6.55 -3.73 1.05
CA ILE A 40 -5.81 -4.62 0.15
C ILE A 40 -6.60 -5.91 -0.08
N ASP A 41 -7.16 -6.50 0.98
CA ASP A 41 -7.98 -7.72 0.89
C ASP A 41 -9.22 -7.50 0.02
N LEU A 42 -9.97 -6.41 0.25
CA LEU A 42 -11.13 -6.06 -0.57
C LEU A 42 -10.77 -5.83 -2.04
N MET A 43 -9.64 -5.16 -2.29
CA MET A 43 -9.17 -4.97 -3.67
C MET A 43 -8.81 -6.32 -4.32
N ASP A 44 -8.14 -7.22 -3.60
CA ASP A 44 -7.78 -8.55 -4.10
C ASP A 44 -9.05 -9.35 -4.46
N GLU A 45 -10.07 -9.35 -3.60
CA GLU A 45 -11.37 -9.97 -3.86
C GLU A 45 -12.06 -9.37 -5.10
N MET A 46 -12.05 -8.04 -5.25
CA MET A 46 -12.60 -7.35 -6.41
C MET A 46 -11.87 -7.72 -7.71
N PHE A 47 -10.54 -7.84 -7.68
CA PHE A 47 -9.73 -8.20 -8.85
C PHE A 47 -9.77 -9.71 -9.17
N ALA A 48 -9.99 -10.56 -8.17
CA ALA A 48 -10.17 -12.01 -8.34
C ALA A 48 -11.47 -12.37 -9.09
N GLY A 49 -12.30 -11.38 -9.42
CA GLY A 49 -13.52 -11.59 -10.20
C GLY A 49 -14.66 -12.20 -9.37
N MET A 50 -14.63 -12.04 -8.04
CA MET A 50 -15.85 -12.18 -7.24
C MET A 50 -16.78 -11.04 -7.62
N THR A 51 -17.53 -11.23 -8.70
CA THR A 51 -18.69 -10.42 -9.01
C THR A 51 -19.54 -10.38 -7.76
N LEU A 52 -19.71 -9.20 -7.18
CA LEU A 52 -20.76 -8.96 -6.21
C LEU A 52 -22.06 -9.33 -6.95
N GLU A 53 -22.54 -10.57 -6.79
CA GLU A 53 -23.89 -10.90 -7.19
C GLU A 53 -24.78 -10.04 -6.31
N GLU A 54 -25.29 -8.97 -6.90
CA GLU A 54 -26.18 -8.00 -6.27
C GLU A 54 -27.39 -8.78 -5.71
N ALA A 55 -27.51 -8.77 -4.38
CA ALA A 55 -28.66 -9.29 -3.65
C ALA A 55 -29.85 -8.32 -3.67
#